data_AF-A0A426VYA3-F1
#
_entry.id   AF-A0A426VYA3-F1
#
_cell.length_a   1.000
_cell.length_b   1.000
_cell.length_c   1.000
_cell.angle_alpha   90.00
_cell.angle_beta   90.00
_cell.angle_gamma   90.00
#
_symmetry.space_group_name_H-M   'P 1'
#
loop_
_entity.id
_entity.type
_entity.pdbx_description
1 polymer ?
#
loop_
_entity_poly.entity_id
_entity_poly.type
_entity_poly.pdbx_seq_one_letter_code
_entity_poly.pdbx_strand_id
1 'polypeptide(L)'
;MSQLIETGFKMNYEVLNIRSIKVTPSGDMNGNKYGASVKIKTVNISQEDDEKFGLVEKETIMEFKIPCRDAHLKNFNAFLRGLQKSNTPLSFTGTPPRDAGKDSYTVTSFEDADQIMAAYQKK
;
A
#
# COMPACT_ATOMS: atom_id res chain seq x y z
N MET A 1 11.66 -9.47 15.08
CA MET A 1 11.59 -8.29 14.19
C MET A 1 12.68 -8.44 13.16
N SER A 2 12.34 -8.53 11.88
CA SER A 2 13.34 -8.56 10.80
C SER A 2 13.79 -7.13 10.52
N GLN A 3 15.02 -6.81 10.88
CA GLN A 3 15.64 -5.53 10.52
C GLN A 3 16.23 -5.66 9.11
N LEU A 4 15.87 -4.75 8.24
CA LEU A 4 16.42 -4.68 6.89
C LEU A 4 17.88 -4.21 7.00
N ILE A 5 18.84 -5.09 6.69
CA ILE A 5 20.28 -4.82 6.89
C ILE A 5 20.87 -4.09 5.67
N GLU A 6 20.34 -4.32 4.47
CA GLU A 6 20.77 -3.69 3.23
C GLU A 6 19.60 -3.57 2.25
N THR A 7 19.51 -2.45 1.53
CA THR A 7 18.50 -2.23 0.47
C THR A 7 19.22 -1.94 -0.84
N GLY A 8 19.46 -2.97 -1.65
CA GLY A 8 20.08 -2.79 -2.97
C GLY A 8 19.18 -2.06 -3.98
N PHE A 9 17.87 -2.01 -3.74
CA PHE A 9 16.90 -1.36 -4.62
C PHE A 9 15.63 -0.95 -3.87
N LYS A 10 15.08 0.24 -4.18
CA LYS A 10 13.78 0.70 -3.69
C LYS A 10 13.05 1.52 -4.76
N MET A 11 11.73 1.51 -4.69
CA MET A 11 10.88 2.40 -5.50
C MET A 11 10.20 3.42 -4.58
N ASN A 12 10.09 4.66 -5.06
CA ASN A 12 9.27 5.67 -4.43
C ASN A 12 7.86 5.55 -5.01
N TYR A 13 6.87 5.44 -4.13
CA TYR A 13 5.46 5.33 -4.49
C TYR A 13 4.74 6.60 -4.08
N GLU A 14 3.84 7.03 -4.95
CA GLU A 14 2.88 8.08 -4.66
C GLU A 14 1.48 7.55 -4.99
N VAL A 15 0.67 7.35 -3.94
CA VAL A 15 -0.70 6.85 -4.05
C VAL A 15 -1.63 8.05 -4.09
N LEU A 16 -2.06 8.40 -5.30
CA LEU A 16 -2.92 9.56 -5.56
C LEU A 16 -4.35 9.36 -5.05
N ASN A 17 -4.87 8.13 -5.16
CA ASN A 17 -6.24 7.80 -4.77
C ASN A 17 -6.27 6.48 -3.99
N ILE A 18 -6.76 6.56 -2.76
CA ILE A 18 -7.00 5.39 -1.92
C ILE A 18 -8.43 4.90 -2.18
N ARG A 19 -8.57 3.73 -2.81
CA ARG A 19 -9.87 3.09 -3.04
C ARG A 19 -10.40 2.38 -1.81
N SER A 20 -9.53 1.66 -1.10
CA SER A 20 -9.91 1.00 0.15
C SER A 20 -8.74 0.88 1.12
N ILE A 21 -9.09 0.80 2.40
CA ILE A 21 -8.15 0.63 3.52
C ILE A 21 -8.60 -0.61 4.30
N LYS A 22 -7.70 -1.59 4.45
CA LYS A 22 -7.91 -2.79 5.25
C LYS A 22 -6.88 -2.83 6.38
N VAL A 23 -7.38 -2.81 7.61
CA VAL A 23 -6.56 -2.93 8.82
C VAL A 23 -6.45 -4.40 9.19
N THR A 24 -5.24 -4.86 9.52
CA THR A 24 -4.98 -6.23 9.97
C THR A 24 -4.15 -6.17 11.26
N PRO A 25 -4.71 -6.54 12.43
CA PRO A 25 -3.97 -6.61 13.68
C PRO A 25 -2.91 -7.72 13.61
N SER A 26 -1.96 -7.72 14.54
CA SER A 26 -1.05 -8.86 14.67
C SER A 26 -1.82 -10.10 15.15
N GLY A 27 -1.31 -11.27 14.82
CA GLY A 27 -1.96 -12.51 15.18
C GLY A 27 -1.14 -13.73 14.82
N ASP A 28 -1.76 -14.89 15.00
CA ASP A 28 -1.23 -16.19 14.61
C ASP A 28 -2.20 -16.82 13.60
N MET A 29 -1.66 -17.35 12.50
CA MET A 29 -2.43 -18.15 11.55
C MET A 29 -1.65 -19.42 11.24
N ASN A 30 -2.22 -20.58 11.60
CA ASN A 30 -1.60 -21.89 11.39
C ASN A 30 -0.17 -22.02 11.95
N GLY A 31 0.10 -21.43 13.12
CA GLY A 31 1.41 -21.45 13.78
C GLY A 31 2.39 -20.39 13.26
N ASN A 32 2.00 -19.59 12.26
CA ASN A 32 2.79 -18.49 11.76
C ASN A 32 2.31 -17.18 12.36
N LYS A 33 3.17 -16.56 13.18
CA LYS A 33 2.94 -15.21 13.70
C LYS A 33 3.12 -14.18 12.60
N TYR A 34 2.16 -13.28 12.47
CA TYR A 34 2.25 -12.13 11.58
C TYR A 34 2.09 -10.83 12.35
N GLY A 35 2.85 -9.82 11.93
CA GLY A 35 2.77 -8.48 12.49
C GLY A 35 1.54 -7.72 11.99
N ALA A 36 1.13 -6.71 12.75
CA ALA A 36 0.09 -5.77 12.35
C ALA A 36 0.50 -5.02 11.06
N SER A 37 -0.50 -4.74 10.23
CA SER A 37 -0.30 -3.98 9.00
C SER A 37 -1.59 -3.30 8.54
N VAL A 38 -1.44 -2.26 7.74
CA VAL A 38 -2.52 -1.65 7.00
C VAL A 38 -2.27 -1.86 5.51
N LYS A 39 -3.28 -2.37 4.81
CA LYS A 39 -3.28 -2.55 3.37
C LYS A 39 -4.12 -1.47 2.71
N ILE A 40 -3.57 -0.85 1.68
CA ILE A 40 -4.22 0.19 0.90
C ILE A 40 -4.35 -0.33 -0.53
N LYS A 41 -5.55 -0.22 -1.11
CA LYS A 41 -5.75 -0.53 -2.53
C LYS A 41 -5.95 0.73 -3.34
N THR A 42 -5.36 0.75 -4.52
CA THR A 42 -5.66 1.71 -5.58
C THR A 42 -5.88 0.96 -6.89
N VAL A 43 -6.52 1.63 -7.85
CA VAL A 43 -6.86 1.07 -9.15
C VAL A 43 -6.39 2.05 -10.21
N ASN A 44 -5.57 1.55 -11.12
CA ASN A 44 -5.22 2.24 -12.35
C ASN A 44 -6.15 1.72 -13.45
N ILE A 45 -6.69 2.62 -14.24
CA ILE A 45 -7.50 2.29 -15.41
C ILE A 45 -6.68 2.70 -16.63
N SER A 46 -6.36 1.75 -17.49
CA SER A 46 -5.69 1.98 -18.77
C SER A 46 -6.62 1.60 -19.93
N GLN A 47 -6.49 2.29 -21.06
CA GLN A 47 -7.16 1.89 -22.29
C GLN A 47 -6.17 1.14 -23.18
N GLU A 48 -6.54 -0.05 -23.64
CA GLU A 48 -5.78 -0.86 -24.59
C GLU A 48 -6.63 -1.04 -25.87
N ASP A 49 -5.97 -1.06 -27.02
CA ASP A 49 -6.63 -1.30 -28.31
C ASP A 49 -6.75 -2.81 -28.55
N ASP A 50 -7.98 -3.31 -28.64
CA ASP A 50 -8.32 -4.70 -28.89
C ASP A 50 -8.78 -4.86 -30.34
N GLU A 51 -8.10 -5.73 -31.09
CA GLU A 51 -8.36 -5.93 -32.53
C GLU A 51 -9.81 -6.35 -32.85
N LYS A 52 -10.57 -6.87 -31.89
CA LYS A 52 -11.96 -7.32 -32.06
C LYS A 52 -12.99 -6.35 -31.52
N PHE A 53 -12.69 -5.64 -30.44
CA PHE A 53 -13.66 -4.78 -29.74
C PHE A 53 -13.33 -3.29 -29.78
N GLY A 54 -12.18 -2.90 -30.37
CA GLY A 54 -11.68 -1.52 -30.34
C GLY A 54 -11.08 -1.18 -28.98
N LEU A 55 -11.32 0.04 -28.48
CA LEU A 55 -10.76 0.47 -27.19
C LEU A 55 -11.45 -0.23 -26.01
N VAL A 56 -10.67 -0.96 -25.21
CA VAL A 56 -11.13 -1.66 -24.00
C VAL A 56 -10.44 -1.08 -22.76
N GLU A 57 -11.21 -0.90 -21.69
CA GLU A 57 -10.67 -0.48 -20.38
C GLU A 57 -10.14 -1.69 -19.61
N LYS A 58 -8.92 -1.56 -19.10
CA LYS A 58 -8.24 -2.55 -18.27
C LYS A 58 -7.94 -1.97 -16.90
N GLU A 59 -8.38 -2.68 -15.88
CA GLU A 59 -8.15 -2.31 -14.49
C GLU A 59 -6.90 -3.03 -13.97
N THR A 60 -5.97 -2.26 -13.42
CA THR A 60 -4.82 -2.79 -12.67
C THR A 60 -4.94 -2.40 -11.22
N ILE A 61 -4.96 -3.39 -10.33
CA ILE A 61 -5.11 -3.18 -8.88
C ILE A 61 -3.73 -3.16 -8.23
N MET A 62 -3.41 -2.11 -7.49
CA MET A 62 -2.18 -2.03 -6.70
C MET A 62 -2.53 -2.08 -5.20
N GLU A 63 -2.03 -3.10 -4.50
CA GLU A 63 -2.16 -3.26 -3.05
C GLU A 63 -0.85 -2.91 -2.36
N PHE A 64 -0.87 -1.94 -1.47
CA PHE A 64 0.27 -1.52 -0.67
C PHE A 64 0.12 -2.02 0.76
N LYS A 65 1.05 -2.85 1.22
CA LYS A 65 1.11 -3.34 2.60
C LYS A 65 2.09 -2.48 3.40
N ILE A 66 1.59 -1.76 4.39
CA ILE A 66 2.37 -0.92 5.29
C ILE A 66 2.44 -1.59 6.67
N PRO A 67 3.63 -1.98 7.16
CA PRO A 67 3.81 -2.47 8.52
C PRO A 67 3.36 -1.43 9.55
N CYS A 68 2.68 -1.88 10.61
CA CYS A 68 2.22 -0.98 11.67
C CYS A 68 2.20 -1.74 13.01
N ARG A 69 2.41 -1.03 14.12
CA ARG A 69 2.24 -1.60 15.46
C ARG A 69 0.75 -1.60 15.82
N ASP A 70 0.28 -2.62 16.54
CA ASP A 70 -1.14 -2.73 16.91
C ASP A 70 -1.68 -1.48 17.59
N ALA A 71 -0.91 -0.91 18.52
CA ALA A 71 -1.28 0.31 19.23
C ALA A 71 -1.52 1.52 18.30
N HIS A 72 -0.92 1.52 17.11
CA HIS A 72 -0.93 2.66 16.19
C HIS A 72 -1.88 2.46 15.00
N LEU A 73 -2.49 1.27 14.85
CA LEU A 73 -3.41 0.96 13.75
C LEU A 73 -4.57 1.94 13.65
N LYS A 74 -5.17 2.32 14.79
CA LYS A 74 -6.30 3.26 14.82
C LYS A 74 -5.89 4.64 14.31
N ASN A 75 -4.76 5.16 14.80
CA ASN A 75 -4.26 6.48 14.43
C ASN A 75 -3.85 6.51 12.96
N PHE A 76 -3.14 5.48 12.49
CA PHE A 76 -2.74 5.40 11.09
C PHE A 76 -3.92 5.26 10.13
N ASN A 77 -4.93 4.45 10.47
CA ASN A 77 -6.16 4.38 9.68
C ASN A 77 -6.90 5.72 9.63
N ALA A 78 -6.96 6.47 10.74
CA ALA A 78 -7.54 7.80 10.75
C ALA A 78 -6.76 8.79 9.86
N PHE A 79 -5.43 8.75 9.92
CA PHE A 79 -4.54 9.52 9.05
C PHE A 79 -4.80 9.22 7.56
N LEU A 80 -4.82 7.94 7.17
CA LEU A 80 -5.08 7.54 5.78
C LEU A 80 -6.47 7.97 5.28
N ARG A 81 -7.49 7.91 6.14
CA ARG A 81 -8.83 8.44 5.82
C ARG A 81 -8.83 9.96 5.68
N GLY A 82 -8.00 10.67 6.44
CA GLY A 82 -7.78 12.11 6.28
C GLY A 82 -7.17 12.44 4.92
N LEU A 83 -6.13 11.70 4.51
CA LEU A 83 -5.53 11.84 3.18
C LEU A 83 -6.55 11.54 2.07
N GLN A 84 -7.31 10.45 2.20
CA GLN A 84 -8.36 10.09 1.25
C GLN A 84 -9.42 11.19 1.10
N LYS A 85 -9.88 11.79 2.21
CA LYS A 85 -10.89 12.86 2.18
C LYS A 85 -10.37 14.17 1.59
N SER A 86 -9.09 14.46 1.78
CA SER A 86 -8.45 15.69 1.29
C SER A 86 -7.86 15.55 -0.12
N ASN A 87 -7.93 14.36 -0.73
CA ASN A 87 -7.21 14.02 -1.96
C ASN A 87 -5.70 14.33 -1.89
N THR A 88 -5.12 14.23 -0.69
CA THR A 88 -3.67 14.40 -0.51
C THR A 88 -2.99 13.08 -0.85
N PRO A 89 -2.01 13.07 -1.78
CA PRO A 89 -1.27 11.84 -2.11
C PRO A 89 -0.55 11.27 -0.89
N LEU A 90 -0.50 9.93 -0.81
CA LEU A 90 0.33 9.20 0.15
C LEU A 90 1.66 8.80 -0.49
N SER A 91 2.78 9.27 0.04
CA SER A 91 4.13 9.02 -0.46
C SER A 91 4.93 8.15 0.52
N PHE A 92 5.61 7.13 0.02
CA PHE A 92 6.52 6.27 0.80
C PHE A 92 7.41 5.44 -0.14
N THR A 93 8.34 4.69 0.43
CA THR A 93 9.26 3.82 -0.29
C THR A 93 8.96 2.34 -0.04
N GLY A 94 9.14 1.51 -1.06
CA GLY A 94 8.82 0.07 -0.95
C GLY A 94 9.51 -0.82 -1.96
N THR A 95 9.19 -2.11 -1.85
CA THR A 95 9.61 -3.15 -2.79
C THR A 95 9.04 -2.91 -4.19
N PRO A 96 9.69 -3.40 -5.27
CA PRO A 96 9.03 -3.48 -6.57
C PRO A 96 7.66 -4.19 -6.49
N PRO A 97 6.70 -3.86 -7.38
CA PRO A 97 5.41 -4.52 -7.42
C PRO A 97 5.60 -6.02 -7.72
N ARG A 98 5.00 -6.87 -6.90
CA ARG A 98 4.97 -8.32 -7.13
C ARG A 98 3.60 -8.72 -7.63
N ASP A 99 3.56 -9.54 -8.67
CA ASP A 99 2.30 -10.09 -9.18
C ASP A 99 1.58 -10.89 -8.09
N ALA A 100 0.31 -10.56 -7.87
CA ALA A 100 -0.60 -11.22 -6.95
C ALA A 100 -1.74 -11.94 -7.70
N GLY A 101 -1.69 -11.98 -9.03
CA GLY A 101 -2.67 -12.57 -9.93
C GLY A 101 -3.85 -11.65 -10.22
N LYS A 102 -4.59 -11.93 -11.31
CA LYS A 102 -5.81 -11.19 -11.72
C LYS A 102 -5.59 -9.68 -11.83
N ASP A 103 -4.55 -9.27 -12.55
CA ASP A 103 -4.16 -7.86 -12.74
C ASP A 103 -3.95 -7.10 -11.41
N SER A 104 -3.62 -7.84 -10.34
CA SER A 104 -3.33 -7.28 -9.03
C SER A 104 -1.85 -7.40 -8.73
N TYR A 105 -1.26 -6.32 -8.23
CA TYR A 105 0.11 -6.31 -7.74
C TYR A 105 0.16 -5.93 -6.27
N THR A 106 1.17 -6.44 -5.56
CA THR A 106 1.40 -6.12 -4.14
C THR A 106 2.78 -5.49 -3.95
N VAL A 107 2.81 -4.38 -3.22
CA VAL A 107 4.01 -3.67 -2.79
C VAL A 107 4.08 -3.73 -1.26
N THR A 108 5.27 -3.96 -0.70
CA THR A 108 5.50 -3.87 0.74
C THR A 108 6.33 -2.63 1.05
N SER A 109 5.83 -1.78 1.94
CA SER A 109 6.53 -0.58 2.39
C SER A 109 7.78 -0.96 3.20
N PHE A 110 8.86 -0.23 2.98
CA PHE A 110 10.06 -0.30 3.84
C PHE A 110 9.92 0.60 5.07
N GLU A 111 9.05 1.60 5.00
CA GLU A 111 8.70 2.47 6.11
C GLU A 111 7.49 1.92 6.86
N ASP A 112 7.51 2.00 8.18
CA ASP A 112 6.34 1.71 9.00
C ASP A 112 5.38 2.92 9.06
N ALA A 113 4.19 2.69 9.63
CA ALA A 113 3.16 3.72 9.78
C ALA A 113 3.65 4.99 10.49
N ASP A 114 4.55 4.87 11.47
CA ASP A 114 5.01 6.00 12.27
C ASP A 114 5.98 6.86 11.46
N GLN A 115 6.90 6.22 10.74
CA GLN A 115 7.82 6.88 9.83
C GLN A 115 7.07 7.67 8.75
N ILE A 116 6.05 7.05 8.15
CA ILE A 116 5.21 7.70 7.13
C ILE A 116 4.47 8.91 7.74
N MET A 117 3.79 8.75 8.88
CA MET A 117 3.08 9.89 9.50
C MET A 117 4.02 11.03 9.88
N ALA A 118 5.21 10.72 10.41
CA ALA A 118 6.20 11.73 10.79
C ALA A 118 6.73 12.51 9.58
N ALA A 119 6.84 11.89 8.40
CA ALA A 119 7.24 12.57 7.17
C ALA A 119 6.23 13.64 6.72
N TYR A 120 4.94 13.45 7.05
CA TYR A 120 3.87 14.40 6.72
C TYR A 120 3.74 15.56 7.70
N GLN A 121 4.18 15.40 8.95
CA GLN A 121 4.18 16.47 9.94
C GLN A 121 5.32 17.48 9.72
N LYS A 122 6.32 17.13 8.89
CA LYS A 122 7.48 17.98 8.58
C LYS A 122 7.31 18.77 7.27
N LYS A 123 6.22 18.55 6.53
CA LYS A 123 5.86 19.31 5.34
C LYS A 123 4.92 20.45 5.73
#